data_AF-A0A5A5U450-F1
#
_entry.id   AF-A0A5A5U450-F1
#
_cell.length_a   1.000
_cell.length_b   1.000
_cell.length_c   1.000
_cell.angle_alpha   90.00
_cell.angle_beta   90.00
_cell.angle_gamma   90.00
#
_symmetry.space_group_name_H-M   'P 1'
#
loop_
_entity.id
_entity.type
_entity.pdbx_description
1 polymer ?
#
loop_
_entity_poly.entity_id
_entity_poly.type
_entity_poly.pdbx_seq_one_letter_code
_entity_poly.pdbx_strand_id
1 'polypeptide(L)'
;MDINERLQQEQLGGQPKINPDEQRRYLGTFRERVIAAIKVSQLTDKTIQSQFEKILTKHSTGKVLIDQTLTTDNFPTFVSLATKTHHPFTVLSDVTVKNQVTDPIAVLLAADTAVNVNNIYLD
;
A
#
# COMPACT_ATOMS: atom_id res chain seq x y z
N MET A 1 -7.83 46.83 -8.87
CA MET A 1 -7.24 45.65 -9.52
C MET A 1 -5.76 45.76 -9.20
N ASP A 2 -5.11 44.80 -8.56
CA ASP A 2 -4.89 43.45 -9.07
C ASP A 2 -4.62 42.44 -7.92
N ILE A 3 -5.42 41.39 -7.81
CA ILE A 3 -5.19 39.99 -8.25
C ILE A 3 -4.66 39.01 -7.19
N ASN A 4 -4.11 39.47 -6.07
CA ASN A 4 -3.44 38.52 -5.16
C ASN A 4 -4.38 37.65 -4.29
N GLU A 5 -5.70 37.83 -4.43
CA GLU A 5 -6.72 37.00 -3.79
C GLU A 5 -7.63 36.30 -4.82
N ARG A 6 -7.17 36.26 -6.09
CA ARG A 6 -7.90 35.74 -7.25
C ARG A 6 -7.09 34.64 -7.94
N LEU A 7 -6.50 33.73 -7.16
CA LEU A 7 -6.06 32.44 -7.69
C LEU A 7 -6.74 31.30 -6.92
N GLN A 8 -8.01 31.13 -7.28
CA GLN A 8 -8.56 29.81 -7.62
C GLN A 8 -8.90 28.89 -6.45
N GLN A 9 -9.83 29.35 -5.63
CA GLN A 9 -11.03 28.52 -5.45
C GLN A 9 -11.55 28.22 -6.87
N GLU A 10 -11.87 26.96 -7.18
CA GLU A 10 -12.38 26.50 -8.49
C GLU A 10 -11.30 26.06 -9.51
N GLN A 11 -10.68 24.89 -9.23
CA GLN A 11 -10.52 23.85 -10.25
C GLN A 11 -11.25 22.60 -9.68
N LEU A 12 -12.57 22.53 -9.81
CA LEU A 12 -13.25 21.80 -10.88
C LEU A 12 -12.97 20.28 -10.83
N GLY A 13 -13.88 19.51 -10.24
CA GLY A 13 -14.09 18.08 -10.57
C GLY A 13 -12.88 17.13 -10.49
N GLY A 14 -11.88 17.42 -9.66
CA GLY A 14 -10.62 16.68 -9.63
C GLY A 14 -10.78 15.27 -9.04
N GLN A 15 -10.51 14.25 -9.86
CA GLN A 15 -10.41 12.83 -9.48
C GLN A 15 -9.82 12.65 -8.08
N PRO A 16 -10.30 11.67 -7.28
CA PRO A 16 -9.87 11.48 -5.89
C PRO A 16 -8.35 11.43 -5.86
N LYS A 17 -7.71 12.47 -5.35
CA LYS A 17 -6.26 12.62 -5.35
C LYS A 17 -5.80 12.15 -3.97
N ILE A 18 -5.05 11.06 -3.93
CA ILE A 18 -4.56 10.49 -2.68
C ILE A 18 -3.78 11.58 -1.94
N ASN A 19 -4.10 11.81 -0.67
CA ASN A 19 -3.34 12.72 0.17
C ASN A 19 -1.88 12.26 0.22
N PRO A 20 -0.87 13.15 0.13
CA PRO A 20 0.53 12.75 0.11
C PRO A 20 0.95 11.96 1.37
N ASP A 21 0.30 12.20 2.51
CA ASP A 21 0.48 11.41 3.73
C ASP A 21 -0.06 9.97 3.56
N GLU A 22 -1.27 9.86 3.02
CA GLU A 22 -1.94 8.59 2.76
C GLU A 22 -1.19 7.78 1.68
N GLN A 23 -0.72 8.44 0.63
CA GLN A 23 0.08 7.85 -0.43
C GLN A 23 1.38 7.25 0.13
N ARG A 24 2.03 7.90 1.10
CA ARG A 24 3.23 7.34 1.76
C ARG A 24 2.87 6.19 2.68
N ARG A 25 1.75 6.29 3.39
CA ARG A 25 1.29 5.26 4.33
C ARG A 25 0.86 3.98 3.63
N TYR A 26 0.25 4.08 2.45
CA TYR A 26 -0.25 2.95 1.67
C TYR A 26 0.48 2.79 0.33
N LEU A 27 1.79 3.05 0.28
CA LEU A 27 2.62 2.64 -0.86
C LEU A 27 2.12 3.14 -2.23
N GLY A 28 1.51 4.33 -2.31
CA GLY A 28 1.00 4.87 -3.56
C GLY A 28 -0.48 4.56 -3.86
N THR A 29 -1.19 3.82 -3.00
CA THR A 29 -2.60 3.46 -3.20
C THR A 29 -3.55 4.16 -2.24
N PHE A 30 -4.85 4.07 -2.53
CA PHE A 30 -5.94 4.56 -1.67
C PHE A 30 -6.23 3.55 -0.56
N ARG A 31 -6.53 4.02 0.66
CA ARG A 31 -6.94 3.15 1.77
C ARG A 31 -8.12 2.25 1.40
N GLU A 32 -9.10 2.77 0.69
CA GLU A 32 -10.31 2.01 0.30
C GLU A 32 -10.02 0.81 -0.60
N ARG A 33 -8.87 0.79 -1.29
CA ARG A 33 -8.45 -0.33 -2.16
C ARG A 33 -7.55 -1.32 -1.44
N VAL A 34 -7.09 -1.02 -0.24
CA VAL A 34 -6.19 -1.92 0.50
C VAL A 34 -7.01 -3.07 1.08
N ILE A 35 -6.66 -4.30 0.71
CA ILE A 35 -7.25 -5.52 1.25
C ILE A 35 -6.50 -5.94 2.51
N ALA A 36 -5.18 -5.99 2.44
CA ALA A 36 -4.31 -6.41 3.53
C ALA A 36 -3.00 -5.64 3.51
N ALA A 37 -2.44 -5.33 4.67
CA ALA A 37 -1.17 -4.64 4.83
C ALA A 37 -0.32 -5.28 5.94
N ILE A 38 0.96 -5.39 5.65
CA ILE A 38 2.01 -5.93 6.51
C ILE A 38 2.96 -4.80 6.85
N LYS A 39 3.13 -4.60 8.15
CA LYS A 39 4.06 -3.60 8.69
C LYS A 39 5.47 -4.16 8.75
N VAL A 40 6.47 -3.29 8.80
CA VAL A 40 7.89 -3.68 8.89
C VAL A 40 8.13 -4.66 10.03
N SER A 41 7.59 -4.38 11.21
CA SER A 41 7.75 -5.22 12.41
C SER A 41 7.08 -6.60 12.28
N GLN A 42 6.27 -6.83 11.25
CA GLN A 42 5.53 -8.07 11.00
C GLN A 42 6.12 -8.90 9.86
N LEU A 43 7.12 -8.37 9.14
CA LEU A 43 7.73 -9.05 7.99
C LEU A 43 8.39 -10.38 8.34
N THR A 44 8.99 -10.45 9.53
CA THR A 44 9.67 -11.64 10.06
C THR A 44 8.70 -12.70 10.61
N ASP A 45 7.42 -12.36 10.75
CA ASP A 45 6.42 -13.24 11.33
C ASP A 45 5.85 -14.21 10.29
N LYS A 46 6.10 -15.50 10.49
CA LYS A 46 5.64 -16.56 9.57
C LYS A 46 4.12 -16.71 9.56
N THR A 47 3.45 -16.40 10.66
CA THR A 47 1.98 -16.43 10.74
C THR A 47 1.41 -15.39 9.81
N ILE A 48 1.96 -14.17 9.85
CA ILE A 48 1.57 -13.06 8.98
C ILE A 48 1.79 -13.40 7.51
N GLN A 49 2.95 -13.99 7.16
CA GLN A 49 3.23 -14.45 5.79
C GLN A 49 2.20 -15.48 5.31
N SER A 50 1.83 -16.44 6.16
CA SER A 50 0.83 -17.47 5.83
C SER A 50 -0.58 -16.88 5.71
N GLN A 51 -0.96 -15.95 6.59
CA GLN A 51 -2.24 -15.23 6.47
C GLN A 51 -2.29 -14.42 5.16
N PHE A 52 -1.20 -13.75 4.80
CA PHE A 52 -1.11 -12.99 3.56
C PHE A 52 -1.21 -13.89 2.32
N GLU A 53 -0.54 -15.05 2.30
CA GLU A 53 -0.69 -16.04 1.23
C GLU A 53 -2.15 -16.51 1.08
N LYS A 54 -2.85 -16.77 2.19
CA LYS A 54 -4.27 -17.14 2.17
C LYS A 54 -5.13 -16.03 1.57
N ILE A 55 -4.85 -14.77 1.90
CA ILE A 55 -5.57 -13.61 1.36
C ILE A 55 -5.32 -13.49 -0.15
N LEU A 56 -4.07 -13.61 -0.60
CA LEU A 56 -3.73 -13.61 -2.03
C LEU A 56 -4.45 -14.75 -2.78
N THR A 57 -4.49 -15.94 -2.20
CA THR A 57 -5.18 -17.09 -2.81
C THR A 57 -6.70 -16.88 -2.86
N LYS A 58 -7.28 -16.23 -1.84
CA LYS A 58 -8.71 -15.90 -1.78
C LYS A 58 -9.08 -14.77 -2.74
N HIS A 59 -8.18 -13.81 -2.95
CA HIS A 59 -8.38 -12.65 -3.79
C HIS A 59 -7.50 -12.74 -5.03
N SER A 60 -7.93 -13.47 -6.06
CA SER A 60 -7.21 -13.58 -7.35
C SER A 60 -7.13 -12.29 -8.16
N THR A 61 -7.66 -11.18 -7.65
CA THR A 61 -7.69 -9.88 -8.31
C THR A 61 -7.08 -8.82 -7.39
N GLY A 62 -6.08 -8.12 -7.91
CA GLY A 62 -5.34 -7.10 -7.17
C GLY A 62 -3.88 -7.07 -7.58
N LYS A 63 -3.13 -6.16 -6.95
CA LYS A 63 -1.70 -5.98 -7.10
C LYS A 63 -1.02 -5.90 -5.75
N VAL A 64 0.13 -6.54 -5.64
CA VAL A 64 0.95 -6.52 -4.43
C VAL A 64 1.93 -5.36 -4.51
N LEU A 65 1.86 -4.42 -3.58
CA LEU A 65 2.82 -3.34 -3.47
C LEU A 65 3.86 -3.75 -2.42
N ILE A 66 5.12 -3.72 -2.81
CA ILE A 66 6.25 -4.17 -1.99
C ILE A 66 7.25 -3.04 -1.91
N ASP A 67 7.52 -2.56 -0.72
CA ASP A 67 8.59 -1.60 -0.48
C ASP A 67 9.92 -2.33 -0.30
N GLN A 68 10.83 -2.19 -1.26
CA GLN A 68 12.13 -2.86 -1.25
C GLN A 68 13.02 -2.37 -0.11
N THR A 69 12.92 -1.09 0.27
CA THR A 69 13.77 -0.49 1.31
C THR A 69 13.42 -1.04 2.68
N LEU A 70 12.12 -1.21 2.94
CA LEU A 70 11.57 -1.69 4.21
C LEU A 70 11.58 -3.21 4.33
N THR A 71 11.42 -3.93 3.21
CA THR A 71 11.37 -5.40 3.24
C THR A 71 12.74 -6.06 3.39
N THR A 72 13.81 -5.40 2.98
CA THR A 72 15.21 -5.85 3.08
C THR A 72 15.32 -7.38 2.83
N ASP A 73 15.61 -8.20 3.86
CA ASP A 73 15.77 -9.66 3.75
C ASP A 73 14.49 -10.45 3.40
N ASN A 74 13.30 -9.92 3.71
CA ASN A 74 12.03 -10.61 3.45
C ASN A 74 11.44 -10.30 2.07
N PHE A 75 12.02 -9.36 1.33
CA PHE A 75 11.61 -9.00 -0.04
C PHE A 75 11.38 -10.23 -0.97
N PRO A 76 12.35 -11.15 -1.13
CA PRO A 76 12.20 -12.30 -2.04
C PRO A 76 11.05 -13.22 -1.64
N THR A 77 10.74 -13.33 -0.34
CA THR A 77 9.61 -14.12 0.16
C THR A 77 8.28 -13.59 -0.36
N PHE A 78 8.05 -12.28 -0.25
CA PHE A 78 6.81 -11.64 -0.72
C PHE A 78 6.69 -11.62 -2.24
N VAL A 79 7.79 -11.41 -2.95
CA VAL A 79 7.83 -11.51 -4.42
C VAL A 79 7.48 -12.93 -4.88
N SER A 80 8.03 -13.94 -4.21
CA SER A 80 7.72 -15.34 -4.50
C SER A 80 6.25 -15.66 -4.24
N LEU A 81 5.66 -15.18 -3.14
CA LEU A 81 4.23 -15.33 -2.84
C LEU A 81 3.33 -14.69 -3.91
N ALA A 82 3.63 -13.46 -4.33
CA ALA A 82 2.89 -12.78 -5.39
C ALA A 82 2.99 -13.54 -6.72
N THR A 83 4.19 -13.98 -7.09
CA THR A 83 4.45 -14.74 -8.32
C THR A 83 3.73 -16.10 -8.31
N LYS A 84 3.81 -16.83 -7.19
CA LYS A 84 3.14 -18.12 -7.00
C LYS A 84 1.63 -18.02 -7.15
N THR A 85 1.06 -16.91 -6.71
CA THR A 85 -0.38 -16.63 -6.81
C THR A 85 -0.77 -15.91 -8.11
N HIS A 86 0.17 -15.72 -9.05
CA HIS A 86 -0.01 -15.00 -10.32
C HIS A 86 -0.51 -13.55 -10.16
N HIS A 87 -0.21 -12.90 -9.02
CA HIS A 87 -0.55 -11.51 -8.81
C HIS A 87 0.51 -10.58 -9.37
N PRO A 88 0.13 -9.52 -10.12
CA PRO A 88 1.06 -8.46 -10.45
C PRO A 88 1.58 -7.82 -9.17
N PHE A 89 2.88 -7.57 -9.11
CA PHE A 89 3.49 -6.85 -8.00
C PHE A 89 4.22 -5.60 -8.48
N THR A 90 4.29 -4.59 -7.64
CA THR A 90 5.01 -3.34 -7.88
C THR A 90 6.00 -3.14 -6.76
N VAL A 91 7.25 -2.97 -7.14
CA VAL A 91 8.35 -2.71 -6.21
C VAL A 91 8.51 -1.20 -6.10
N LEU A 92 8.50 -0.70 -4.87
CA LEU A 92 8.67 0.70 -4.54
C LEU A 92 9.98 0.87 -3.79
N SER A 93 10.76 1.86 -4.20
CA SER A 93 12.08 2.16 -3.65
C SER A 93 12.21 3.61 -3.15
N ASP A 94 11.19 4.44 -3.38
CA ASP A 94 11.20 5.88 -3.09
C ASP A 94 10.07 6.29 -2.12
N VAL A 95 9.65 5.39 -1.24
CA VAL A 95 8.68 5.74 -0.20
C VAL A 95 9.45 6.53 0.86
N THR A 96 9.52 7.85 0.66
CA THR A 96 10.09 8.76 1.66
C THR A 96 9.21 8.74 2.91
N VAL A 97 9.53 7.84 3.83
CA VAL A 97 8.97 7.81 5.18
C VAL A 97 9.55 9.03 5.89
N LYS A 98 8.79 10.12 5.96
CA LYS A 98 9.13 11.20 6.89
C LYS A 98 9.20 10.58 8.29
N ASN A 99 10.18 10.99 9.10
CA ASN A 99 10.55 10.52 10.45
C ASN A 99 9.43 10.32 11.50
N GLN A 100 8.15 10.37 11.14
CA GLN A 100 6.99 10.38 12.02
C GLN A 100 6.13 9.11 11.92
N VAL A 101 6.44 8.13 11.06
CA VAL A 101 5.68 6.87 10.99
C VAL A 101 6.38 5.79 11.80
N THR A 102 5.86 5.50 12.99
CA THR A 102 6.25 4.33 13.77
C THR A 102 5.66 3.08 13.12
N ASP A 103 6.52 2.13 12.71
CA ASP A 103 6.16 0.86 12.05
C ASP A 103 5.37 1.03 10.72
N PRO A 104 6.03 1.53 9.65
CA PRO A 104 5.39 1.75 8.35
C PRO A 104 4.98 0.44 7.67
N ILE A 105 4.06 0.54 6.69
CA ILE A 105 3.65 -0.59 5.87
C ILE A 105 4.75 -0.88 4.84
N ALA A 106 5.25 -2.11 4.87
CA ALA A 106 6.29 -2.57 3.94
C ALA A 106 5.71 -3.35 2.77
N VAL A 107 4.61 -4.08 2.97
CA VAL A 107 3.92 -4.83 1.92
C VAL A 107 2.43 -4.65 2.06
N LEU A 108 1.70 -4.48 0.96
CA LEU A 108 0.25 -4.52 1.00
C LEU A 108 -0.33 -5.10 -0.28
N LEU A 109 -1.55 -5.63 -0.19
CA LEU A 109 -2.37 -6.05 -1.32
C LEU A 109 -3.39 -4.95 -1.61
N ALA A 110 -3.30 -4.36 -2.79
CA ALA A 110 -4.27 -3.41 -3.31
C ALA A 110 -5.20 -4.09 -4.31
N ALA A 111 -6.50 -3.98 -4.13
CA ALA A 111 -7.48 -4.40 -5.12
C ALA A 111 -7.50 -3.43 -6.32
N ASP A 112 -8.08 -3.88 -7.43
CA ASP A 112 -8.33 -3.01 -8.58
C ASP A 112 -9.44 -1.97 -8.27
N THR A 113 -10.44 -2.39 -7.49
CA THR A 113 -11.61 -1.62 -7.09
C THR A 113 -11.61 -1.26 -5.59
N ALA A 114 -12.51 -0.35 -5.18
CA ALA A 114 -12.68 0.01 -3.77
C ALA A 114 -13.36 -1.13 -3.00
N VAL A 115 -12.65 -1.69 -2.01
CA VAL A 115 -13.10 -2.81 -1.16
C VAL A 115 -13.51 -2.37 0.25
N ASN A 116 -13.15 -1.16 0.68
CA ASN A 116 -13.49 -0.58 2.00
C ASN A 116 -13.31 -1.56 3.17
N VAL A 117 -12.13 -2.20 3.23
CA VAL A 117 -11.82 -3.15 4.30
C VAL A 117 -11.51 -2.39 5.60
N ASN A 118 -12.31 -2.63 6.63
CA ASN A 118 -12.12 -2.01 7.94
C ASN A 118 -10.79 -2.46 8.58
N ASN A 119 -10.52 -3.77 8.62
CA ASN A 119 -9.30 -4.32 9.18
C ASN A 119 -8.38 -4.90 8.11
N ILE A 120 -7.37 -4.13 7.72
CA ILE A 120 -6.35 -4.56 6.75
C ILE A 120 -5.10 -5.12 7.44
N TYR A 121 -4.95 -4.86 8.75
CA TYR A 121 -3.75 -5.25 9.49
C TYR A 121 -3.89 -6.68 9.97
N LEU A 122 -2.83 -7.45 9.78
CA LEU A 122 -2.72 -8.82 10.25
C LEU A 122 -2.21 -8.79 11.70
N ASP A 123 -2.78 -9.66 12.54
CA ASP A 123 -2.47 -9.88 13.96
C ASP A 123 -2.20 -11.38 14.20
#